data_AF-A0A820YAG5-F1
#
_entry.id   AF-A0A820YAG5-F1
#
_cell.length_a   1.000
_cell.length_b   1.000
_cell.length_c   1.000
_cell.angle_alpha   90.00
_cell.angle_beta   90.00
_cell.angle_gamma   90.00
#
_symmetry.space_group_name_H-M   'P 1'
#
loop_
_entity.id
_entity.type
_entity.pdbx_description
1 polymer ?
#
loop_
_entity_poly.entity_id
_entity_poly.type
_entity_poly.pdbx_seq_one_letter_code
_entity_poly.pdbx_strand_id
1 'polypeptide(L)'
;MGIHSNTAIFGNVGIIAIGDFYQCSPVASSSIYSSLLWSDHFEYVELKINERQKTNVSFSQMLNRIRKIKKKEDMSKEDRDMLENCYQRYLKKEYHPEALHLFARNAQVDIHNEEMIKKICTNIRTFYDVDRNDKEINQNESKHTKRINKPLQFAKNAKVMITKNICVNDGLANGVTGHIVEFVENSNGNVLI
;
A
#
# COMPACT_ATOMS: atom_id res chain seq x y z
N MET A 1 -9.08 -28.26 20.92
CA MET A 1 -8.11 -29.26 20.42
C MET A 1 -7.18 -28.49 19.49
N GLY A 2 -5.95 -28.21 19.93
CA GLY A 2 -5.06 -27.28 19.22
C GLY A 2 -4.51 -27.88 17.93
N ILE A 3 -4.10 -27.02 17.00
CA ILE A 3 -3.51 -27.34 15.68
C ILE A 3 -2.18 -28.13 15.83
N HIS A 4 -1.66 -28.25 17.06
CA HIS A 4 -0.36 -28.84 17.38
C HIS A 4 -0.32 -30.38 17.46
N SER A 5 -1.42 -31.10 17.22
CA SER A 5 -1.45 -32.57 17.23
C SER A 5 -1.80 -33.21 15.89
N ASN A 6 -1.88 -32.44 14.80
CA ASN A 6 -2.23 -32.96 13.48
C ASN A 6 -0.98 -33.04 12.59
N THR A 7 -0.59 -34.26 12.19
CA THR A 7 0.52 -34.52 11.26
C THR A 7 0.12 -34.39 9.79
N ALA A 8 -1.17 -34.19 9.50
CA ALA A 8 -1.63 -33.94 8.14
C ALA A 8 -1.00 -32.65 7.59
N ILE A 9 -0.64 -32.68 6.31
CA ILE A 9 -0.14 -31.52 5.57
C ILE A 9 -1.16 -30.36 5.72
N PHE A 10 -0.67 -29.18 6.08
CA PHE A 10 -1.48 -27.99 6.42
C PHE A 10 -2.61 -28.23 7.44
N GLY A 11 -2.52 -29.26 8.29
CA GLY A 11 -3.55 -29.57 9.27
C GLY A 11 -4.88 -30.00 8.65
N ASN A 12 -4.85 -30.60 7.44
CA ASN A 12 -6.03 -30.99 6.66
C ASN A 12 -6.89 -29.79 6.18
N VAL A 13 -6.26 -28.63 5.98
CA VAL A 13 -6.87 -27.44 5.38
C VAL A 13 -6.50 -27.38 3.89
N GLY A 14 -7.51 -27.26 3.02
CA GLY A 14 -7.27 -27.01 1.60
C GLY A 14 -6.72 -25.60 1.38
N ILE A 15 -5.58 -25.48 0.69
CA ILE A 15 -4.92 -24.20 0.45
C ILE A 15 -5.08 -23.82 -1.03
N ILE A 16 -5.54 -22.59 -1.27
CA ILE A 16 -5.51 -21.94 -2.58
C ILE A 16 -4.58 -20.74 -2.46
N ALA A 17 -3.44 -20.79 -3.14
CA ALA A 17 -2.48 -19.69 -3.17
C ALA A 17 -2.59 -18.93 -4.49
N ILE A 18 -2.74 -17.60 -4.41
CA ILE A 18 -2.89 -16.71 -5.57
C ILE A 18 -1.84 -15.61 -5.46
N GLY A 19 -1.09 -15.38 -6.53
CA GLY A 19 -0.05 -14.35 -6.55
C GLY A 19 0.72 -14.31 -7.86
N ASP A 20 1.73 -13.45 -7.90
CA ASP A 20 2.60 -13.25 -9.06
C ASP A 20 4.05 -13.06 -8.61
N PHE A 21 4.91 -14.05 -8.88
CA PHE A 21 6.33 -13.99 -8.49
C PHE A 21 7.16 -12.97 -9.27
N TYR A 22 6.60 -12.36 -10.32
CA TYR A 22 7.24 -11.24 -11.00
C TYR A 22 6.97 -9.88 -10.33
N GLN A 23 6.13 -9.84 -9.29
CA GLN A 23 5.90 -8.65 -8.49
C GLN A 23 6.92 -8.55 -7.34
N CYS A 24 6.66 -7.71 -6.34
CA CYS A 24 7.59 -7.48 -5.24
C CYS A 24 7.89 -8.78 -4.47
N SER A 25 9.18 -9.08 -4.33
CA SER A 25 9.65 -10.16 -3.46
C SER A 25 9.30 -9.90 -1.99
N PRO A 26 9.27 -10.93 -1.13
CA PRO A 26 9.05 -10.75 0.30
C PRO A 26 10.03 -9.77 0.92
N VAL A 27 9.55 -8.94 1.85
CA VAL A 27 10.39 -8.00 2.59
C VAL A 27 11.19 -8.77 3.62
N ALA A 28 12.52 -8.69 3.55
CA ALA A 28 13.47 -9.28 4.50
C ALA A 28 13.24 -10.78 4.79
N SER A 29 12.74 -11.53 3.81
CA SER A 29 12.45 -12.96 3.92
C SER A 29 12.71 -13.66 2.58
N SER A 30 12.82 -14.99 2.59
CA SER A 30 12.94 -15.79 1.38
C SER A 30 11.59 -15.99 0.70
N SER A 31 11.61 -16.14 -0.62
CA SER A 31 10.43 -16.47 -1.41
C SER A 31 9.83 -17.82 -1.02
N ILE A 32 8.51 -17.95 -1.11
CA ILE A 32 7.79 -19.18 -0.71
C ILE A 32 8.21 -20.43 -1.48
N TYR A 33 8.65 -20.26 -2.74
CA TYR A 33 9.09 -21.36 -3.60
C TYR A 33 10.41 -22.01 -3.16
N SER A 34 11.09 -21.50 -2.13
CA SER A 34 12.22 -22.22 -1.50
C SER A 34 11.77 -23.25 -0.46
N SER A 35 10.48 -23.36 -0.15
CA SER A 35 9.93 -24.31 0.83
C SER A 35 9.55 -25.63 0.16
N LEU A 36 9.90 -26.76 0.80
CA LEU A 36 9.43 -28.10 0.37
C LEU A 36 7.91 -28.23 0.40
N LEU A 37 7.24 -27.53 1.32
CA LEU A 37 5.78 -27.50 1.37
C LEU A 37 5.16 -26.89 0.11
N TRP A 38 5.89 -25.98 -0.54
CA TRP A 38 5.45 -25.38 -1.80
C TRP A 38 5.71 -26.31 -2.98
N SER A 39 6.92 -26.88 -3.07
CA SER A 39 7.30 -27.73 -4.21
C SER A 39 6.50 -29.03 -4.29
N ASP A 40 6.14 -29.61 -3.15
CA ASP A 40 5.66 -30.99 -3.09
C ASP A 40 4.13 -31.09 -3.05
N HIS A 41 3.42 -30.00 -2.75
CA HIS A 41 1.99 -30.02 -2.39
C HIS A 41 1.10 -29.01 -3.12
N PHE A 42 1.63 -28.27 -4.09
CA PHE A 42 0.83 -27.32 -4.87
C PHE A 42 0.77 -27.71 -6.35
N GLU A 43 -0.45 -27.67 -6.90
CA GLU A 43 -0.68 -27.71 -8.34
C GLU A 43 -0.64 -26.28 -8.90
N TYR A 44 0.03 -26.11 -10.04
CA TYR A 44 0.19 -24.80 -10.67
C TYR A 44 -0.83 -24.58 -11.79
N VAL A 45 -1.49 -23.43 -11.76
CA VAL A 45 -2.37 -22.93 -12.84
C VAL A 45 -2.00 -21.49 -13.17
N GLU A 46 -1.82 -21.19 -14.46
CA GLU A 46 -1.55 -19.83 -14.95
C GLU A 46 -2.81 -19.20 -15.56
N LEU A 47 -3.23 -18.05 -15.03
CA LEU A 47 -4.24 -17.20 -15.68
C LEU A 47 -3.61 -16.37 -16.80
N LYS A 48 -4.17 -16.46 -18.01
CA LYS A 48 -3.58 -15.86 -19.22
C LYS A 48 -4.23 -14.54 -19.67
N ILE A 49 -5.43 -14.23 -19.17
CA ILE A 49 -6.22 -13.08 -19.62
C ILE A 49 -6.04 -11.92 -18.63
N ASN A 50 -5.59 -10.76 -19.12
CA ASN A 50 -5.52 -9.53 -18.33
C ASN A 50 -6.84 -8.74 -18.47
N GLU A 51 -7.69 -8.85 -17.47
CA GLU A 51 -8.98 -8.14 -17.41
C GLU A 51 -8.83 -6.64 -17.06
N ARG A 52 -7.75 -6.26 -16.36
CA ARG A 52 -7.55 -4.90 -15.85
C ARG A 52 -7.28 -3.89 -16.97
N GLN A 53 -6.48 -4.28 -17.98
CA GLN A 53 -6.13 -3.44 -19.12
C GLN A 53 -6.76 -3.92 -20.44
N LYS A 54 -7.86 -4.69 -20.40
CA LYS A 54 -8.43 -5.35 -21.59
C LYS A 54 -8.83 -4.42 -22.74
N THR A 55 -9.16 -3.17 -22.43
CA THR A 55 -9.54 -2.17 -23.44
C THR A 55 -8.34 -1.57 -24.18
N ASN A 56 -7.11 -1.81 -23.70
CA ASN A 56 -5.88 -1.33 -24.33
C ASN A 56 -4.89 -2.48 -24.47
N VAL A 57 -5.04 -3.24 -25.56
CA VAL A 57 -4.27 -4.45 -25.83
C VAL A 57 -2.77 -4.16 -25.93
N SER A 58 -2.36 -3.08 -26.62
CA SER A 58 -0.95 -2.74 -26.79
C SER A 58 -0.29 -2.40 -25.45
N PHE A 59 -0.97 -1.64 -24.60
CA PHE A 59 -0.50 -1.35 -23.24
C PHE A 59 -0.45 -2.60 -22.36
N SER A 60 -1.47 -3.46 -22.41
CA SER A 60 -1.47 -4.72 -21.67
C SER A 60 -0.31 -5.63 -22.11
N GLN A 61 0.02 -5.67 -23.39
CA GLN A 61 1.14 -6.46 -23.92
C GLN A 61 2.48 -5.89 -23.48
N MET A 62 2.65 -4.56 -23.49
CA MET A 62 3.83 -3.90 -22.94
C MET A 62 4.02 -4.27 -21.46
N LEU A 63 2.98 -4.16 -20.63
CA LEU A 63 3.06 -4.54 -19.21
C LEU A 63 3.46 -6.01 -19.01
N ASN A 64 2.93 -6.92 -19.83
CA ASN A 64 3.30 -8.34 -19.78
C ASN A 64 4.77 -8.60 -20.17
N ARG A 65 5.34 -7.80 -21.10
CA ARG A 65 6.77 -7.86 -21.43
C ARG A 65 7.63 -7.30 -20.30
N ILE A 66 7.28 -6.12 -19.78
CA ILE A 66 7.97 -5.48 -18.64
C ILE A 66 7.98 -6.41 -17.42
N ARG A 67 6.86 -7.09 -17.13
CA ARG A 67 6.76 -8.06 -16.04
C ARG A 67 7.87 -9.14 -16.09
N LYS A 68 8.32 -9.54 -17.28
CA LYS A 68 9.27 -10.64 -17.48
C LYS A 68 10.69 -10.19 -17.85
N ILE A 69 10.91 -8.88 -18.04
CA ILE A 69 12.21 -8.35 -18.50
C ILE A 69 13.29 -8.61 -17.45
N LYS A 70 14.43 -9.16 -17.87
CA LYS A 70 15.59 -9.33 -16.98
C LYS A 70 16.45 -8.07 -16.98
N LYS A 71 17.22 -7.88 -15.90
CA LYS A 71 18.12 -6.72 -15.73
C LYS A 71 19.10 -6.46 -16.90
N LYS A 72 19.45 -7.50 -17.67
CA LYS A 72 20.38 -7.42 -18.82
C LYS A 72 19.68 -7.40 -20.18
N GLU A 73 18.36 -7.53 -20.20
CA GLU A 73 17.57 -7.53 -21.43
C GLU A 73 17.14 -6.10 -21.76
N ASP A 74 17.31 -5.71 -23.01
CA ASP A 74 16.85 -4.42 -23.49
C ASP A 74 15.33 -4.44 -23.73
N MET A 75 14.69 -3.35 -23.35
CA MET A 75 13.30 -3.07 -23.71
C MET A 75 13.22 -2.65 -25.19
N SER A 76 12.16 -3.08 -25.89
CA SER A 76 11.96 -2.66 -27.28
C SER A 76 11.77 -1.14 -27.37
N LYS A 77 12.04 -0.58 -28.55
CA LYS A 77 11.86 0.86 -28.77
C LYS A 77 10.40 1.26 -28.56
N GLU A 78 9.46 0.46 -29.04
CA GLU A 78 8.03 0.70 -28.93
C GLU A 78 7.55 0.75 -27.48
N ASP A 79 8.06 -0.16 -26.64
CA ASP A 79 7.76 -0.19 -25.21
C ASP A 79 8.34 1.04 -24.49
N ARG A 80 9.59 1.42 -24.83
CA ARG A 80 10.23 2.64 -24.31
C ARG A 80 9.45 3.89 -24.69
N ASP A 81 9.05 4.01 -25.94
CA ASP A 81 8.29 5.16 -26.45
C ASP A 81 6.90 5.23 -25.76
N MET A 82 6.26 4.09 -25.49
CA MET A 82 4.98 4.06 -24.76
C MET A 82 5.13 4.49 -23.29
N LEU A 83 6.21 4.06 -22.61
CA LEU A 83 6.52 4.51 -21.25
C LEU A 83 6.86 6.00 -21.20
N GLU A 84 7.66 6.48 -22.15
CA GLU A 84 8.01 7.90 -22.25
C GLU A 84 6.76 8.76 -22.45
N ASN A 85 5.82 8.33 -23.29
CA ASN A 85 4.54 9.02 -23.44
C ASN A 85 3.75 9.07 -22.11
N CYS A 86 3.77 8.00 -21.31
CA CYS A 86 3.14 8.02 -19.97
C CYS A 86 3.83 9.04 -19.05
N TYR A 87 5.16 9.13 -19.10
CA TYR A 87 5.93 10.09 -18.32
C TYR A 87 5.67 11.54 -18.77
N GLN A 88 5.58 11.79 -20.07
CA GLN A 88 5.25 13.13 -20.60
C GLN A 88 3.85 13.59 -20.17
N ARG A 89 2.85 12.69 -20.18
CA ARG A 89 1.51 12.99 -19.64
C ARG A 89 1.57 13.36 -18.16
N TYR A 90 2.39 12.68 -17.38
CA TYR A 90 2.63 13.02 -15.98
C TYR A 90 3.25 14.42 -15.84
N LEU A 91 4.30 14.75 -16.60
CA LEU A 91 4.92 16.09 -16.54
C LEU A 91 3.95 17.22 -16.93
N LYS A 92 3.08 16.97 -17.90
CA LYS A 92 2.02 17.89 -18.33
C LYS A 92 0.82 17.95 -17.38
N LYS A 93 0.81 17.16 -16.31
CA LYS A 93 -0.30 17.03 -15.35
C LYS A 93 -1.61 16.57 -16.01
N GLU A 94 -1.51 15.71 -17.02
CA GLU A 94 -2.65 15.12 -17.74
C GLU A 94 -3.19 13.88 -17.02
N TYR A 95 -3.56 14.05 -15.74
CA TYR A 95 -4.13 13.02 -14.89
C TYR A 95 -5.07 13.64 -13.85
N HIS A 96 -5.87 12.79 -13.19
CA HIS A 96 -6.80 13.24 -12.16
C HIS A 96 -6.04 13.94 -11.01
N PRO A 97 -6.42 15.14 -10.55
CA PRO A 97 -5.69 15.88 -9.52
C PRO A 97 -5.46 15.11 -8.21
N GLU A 98 -6.36 14.18 -7.89
CA GLU A 98 -6.32 13.32 -6.70
C GLU A 98 -5.87 11.87 -7.02
N ALA A 99 -5.20 11.67 -8.16
CA ALA A 99 -4.63 10.38 -8.50
C ALA A 99 -3.68 9.90 -7.40
N LEU A 100 -3.71 8.60 -7.12
CA LEU A 100 -2.77 7.98 -6.18
C LEU A 100 -1.38 7.98 -6.81
N HIS A 101 -0.41 8.61 -6.14
CA HIS A 101 0.99 8.56 -6.52
C HIS A 101 1.72 7.45 -5.79
N LEU A 102 2.50 6.66 -6.55
CA LEU A 102 3.29 5.55 -6.02
C LEU A 102 4.76 5.96 -5.95
N PHE A 103 5.40 5.65 -4.82
CA PHE A 103 6.81 5.94 -4.59
C PHE A 103 7.53 4.69 -4.05
N ALA A 104 8.83 4.61 -4.29
CA ALA A 104 9.65 3.49 -3.83
C ALA A 104 9.97 3.56 -2.32
N ARG A 105 9.92 4.76 -1.72
CA ARG A 105 10.32 4.98 -0.32
C ARG A 105 9.25 5.75 0.45
N ASN A 106 9.00 5.35 1.69
CA ASN A 106 8.06 6.05 2.58
C ASN A 106 8.42 7.53 2.78
N ALA A 107 9.71 7.89 2.81
CA ALA A 107 10.12 9.30 2.90
C ALA A 107 9.61 10.15 1.72
N GLN A 108 9.54 9.58 0.51
CA GLN A 108 8.99 10.27 -0.66
C GLN A 108 7.46 10.36 -0.58
N VAL A 109 6.81 9.31 -0.07
CA VAL A 109 5.36 9.32 0.23
C VAL A 109 5.03 10.42 1.22
N ASP A 110 5.79 10.53 2.30
CA ASP A 110 5.63 11.55 3.34
C ASP A 110 5.73 12.97 2.79
N ILE A 111 6.79 13.26 2.03
CA ILE A 111 7.01 14.57 1.41
C ILE A 111 5.83 14.92 0.50
N HIS A 112 5.43 14.00 -0.38
CA HIS A 112 4.33 14.23 -1.31
C HIS A 112 3.00 14.45 -0.59
N ASN A 113 2.69 13.65 0.43
CA ASN A 113 1.45 13.78 1.18
C ASN A 113 1.38 15.11 1.95
N GLU A 114 2.49 15.56 2.55
CA GLU A 114 2.56 16.85 3.23
C GLU A 114 2.33 18.03 2.25
N GLU A 115 2.90 17.96 1.05
CA GLU A 115 2.65 18.96 0.00
C GLU A 115 1.18 18.97 -0.44
N MET A 116 0.58 17.80 -0.62
CA MET A 116 -0.81 17.68 -1.07
C MET A 116 -1.83 18.13 -0.02
N ILE A 117 -1.59 17.85 1.26
CA ILE A 117 -2.42 18.37 2.36
C ILE A 117 -2.41 19.90 2.35
N LYS A 118 -1.23 20.52 2.25
CA LYS A 118 -1.10 21.99 2.21
C LYS A 118 -1.74 22.62 0.98
N LYS A 119 -1.77 21.89 -0.13
CA LYS A 119 -2.26 22.39 -1.42
C LYS A 119 -3.78 22.27 -1.57
N ILE A 120 -4.37 21.17 -1.11
CA ILE A 120 -5.76 20.80 -1.44
C ILE A 120 -6.69 20.93 -0.23
N CYS A 121 -6.18 20.71 0.97
CA CYS A 121 -7.03 20.60 2.15
C CYS A 121 -7.17 21.94 2.87
N THR A 122 -8.20 22.01 3.71
CA THR A 122 -8.43 23.15 4.61
C THR A 122 -8.62 22.63 6.03
N ASN A 123 -8.58 23.54 7.01
CA ASN A 123 -8.73 23.18 8.42
C ASN A 123 -7.73 22.08 8.87
N ILE A 124 -6.43 22.31 8.59
CA ILE A 124 -5.37 21.38 8.96
C ILE A 124 -5.22 21.36 10.49
N ARG A 125 -5.21 20.17 11.06
CA ARG A 125 -5.05 19.86 12.48
C ARG A 125 -3.88 18.90 12.64
N THR A 126 -3.06 19.13 13.66
CA THR A 126 -1.90 18.30 13.96
C THR A 126 -2.18 17.54 15.24
N PHE A 127 -1.96 16.22 15.21
CA PHE A 127 -2.18 15.32 16.33
C PHE A 127 -0.85 14.66 16.71
N TYR A 128 -0.67 14.44 18.00
CA TYR A 128 0.53 13.84 18.57
C TYR A 128 0.17 12.49 19.19
N ASP A 129 1.12 11.56 19.16
CA ASP A 129 0.96 10.30 19.90
C ASP A 129 0.89 10.60 21.40
N VAL A 130 0.03 9.88 22.11
CA VAL A 130 -0.10 9.95 23.57
C VAL A 130 0.32 8.64 24.23
N ASP A 131 0.83 8.72 25.46
CA ASP A 131 1.15 7.55 26.28
C ASP A 131 -0.12 6.94 26.92
N ARG A 132 0.06 5.92 27.78
CA ARG A 132 -1.06 5.27 28.48
C ARG A 132 -1.80 6.19 29.49
N ASN A 133 -1.24 7.35 29.79
CA ASN A 133 -1.79 8.35 30.71
C ASN A 133 -2.27 9.60 29.96
N ASP A 134 -2.51 9.48 28.64
CA ASP A 134 -2.90 10.57 27.75
C ASP A 134 -1.92 11.76 27.70
N LYS A 135 -0.64 11.53 28.01
CA LYS A 135 0.41 12.55 27.87
C LYS A 135 1.05 12.46 26.49
N GLU A 136 1.11 13.59 25.80
CA GLU A 136 1.80 13.68 24.50
C GLU A 136 3.24 13.19 24.60
N ILE A 137 3.61 12.27 23.72
CA ILE A 137 4.95 11.69 23.68
C ILE A 137 5.86 12.64 22.91
N ASN A 138 6.64 13.43 23.65
CA ASN A 138 7.65 14.30 23.08
C ASN A 138 8.72 13.50 22.32
N GLN A 139 9.08 13.97 21.13
CA GLN A 139 10.05 13.33 20.22
C GLN A 139 11.41 13.03 20.87
N ASN A 140 11.76 13.72 21.96
CA ASN A 140 13.07 13.63 22.60
C ASN A 140 13.20 12.49 23.64
N GLU A 141 12.10 11.84 24.06
CA GLU A 141 12.12 10.88 25.17
C GLU A 141 12.06 9.40 24.72
N SER A 142 11.68 9.13 23.47
CA SER A 142 11.57 7.75 22.95
C SER A 142 12.93 7.20 22.50
N LYS A 143 13.83 6.89 23.44
CA LYS A 143 15.07 6.15 23.15
C LYS A 143 14.85 4.64 22.94
N HIS A 144 13.63 4.14 23.21
CA HIS A 144 13.35 2.70 23.27
C HIS A 144 12.42 2.16 22.19
N THR A 145 11.82 3.01 21.35
CA THR A 145 11.08 2.54 20.18
C THR A 145 11.71 3.11 18.92
N LYS A 146 12.05 2.24 17.95
CA LYS A 146 12.55 2.64 16.61
C LYS A 146 11.52 3.43 15.78
N ARG A 147 10.40 3.85 16.38
CA ARG A 147 9.38 4.67 15.74
C ARG A 147 9.68 6.11 16.11
N ILE A 148 10.10 6.87 15.10
CA ILE A 148 10.08 8.33 15.19
C ILE A 148 8.60 8.71 15.30
N ASN A 149 8.20 9.26 16.45
CA ASN A 149 6.84 9.77 16.66
C ASN A 149 6.68 11.04 15.83
N LYS A 150 6.30 10.86 14.57
CA LYS A 150 6.01 11.96 13.66
C LYS A 150 4.57 12.42 13.93
N PRO A 151 4.34 13.72 14.18
CA PRO A 151 2.98 14.22 14.34
C PRO A 151 2.17 13.94 13.08
N LEU A 152 0.90 13.59 13.27
CA LEU A 152 0.00 13.24 12.19
C LEU A 152 -0.87 14.45 11.85
N GLN A 153 -0.79 14.90 10.60
CA GLN A 153 -1.63 15.98 10.09
C GLN A 153 -2.89 15.40 9.46
N PHE A 154 -4.04 15.84 9.96
CA PHE A 154 -5.34 15.60 9.35
C PHE A 154 -5.94 16.90 8.88
N ALA A 155 -6.76 16.87 7.84
CA ALA A 155 -7.41 18.07 7.32
C ALA A 155 -8.74 17.71 6.67
N LYS A 156 -9.70 18.64 6.67
CA LYS A 156 -10.96 18.44 5.96
C LYS A 156 -10.67 18.24 4.47
N ASN A 157 -11.34 17.26 3.87
CA ASN A 157 -11.13 16.73 2.51
C ASN A 157 -9.82 15.94 2.30
N ALA A 158 -9.01 15.72 3.34
CA ALA A 158 -7.83 14.88 3.18
C ALA A 158 -8.24 13.43 2.89
N LYS A 159 -7.62 12.85 1.86
CA LYS A 159 -7.71 11.42 1.58
C LYS A 159 -6.87 10.65 2.59
N VAL A 160 -7.48 9.71 3.28
CA VAL A 160 -6.85 8.90 4.34
C VAL A 160 -6.96 7.41 4.03
N MET A 161 -6.11 6.62 4.68
CA MET A 161 -6.15 5.17 4.65
C MET A 161 -6.10 4.62 6.07
N ILE A 162 -6.99 3.70 6.38
CA ILE A 162 -6.96 2.94 7.63
C ILE A 162 -5.75 2.01 7.61
N THR A 163 -4.91 2.05 8.64
CA THR A 163 -3.67 1.24 8.73
C THR A 163 -3.77 0.06 9.71
N LYS A 164 -4.93 -0.13 10.34
CA LYS A 164 -5.20 -1.19 11.33
C LYS A 164 -6.61 -1.76 11.13
N ASN A 165 -6.80 -3.01 11.49
CA ASN A 165 -8.16 -3.58 11.52
C ASN A 165 -8.90 -3.05 12.74
N ILE A 166 -10.02 -2.37 12.50
CA ILE A 166 -10.87 -1.79 13.54
C ILE A 166 -12.10 -2.69 13.72
N CYS A 167 -12.91 -2.81 12.65
CA CYS A 167 -14.04 -3.72 12.59
C CYS A 167 -14.15 -4.30 11.18
N VAL A 168 -13.63 -5.52 10.98
CA VAL A 168 -13.60 -6.15 9.66
C VAL A 168 -15.01 -6.46 9.14
N ASN A 169 -15.95 -6.80 10.04
CA ASN A 169 -17.34 -7.08 9.69
C ASN A 169 -18.04 -5.84 9.11
N ASP A 170 -17.71 -4.65 9.61
CA ASP A 170 -18.25 -3.37 9.13
C ASP A 170 -17.42 -2.78 7.97
N GLY A 171 -16.44 -3.53 7.47
CA GLY A 171 -15.57 -3.09 6.38
C GLY A 171 -14.50 -2.08 6.78
N LEU A 172 -14.25 -1.87 8.08
CA LEU A 172 -13.19 -0.98 8.60
C LEU A 172 -11.90 -1.78 8.83
N ALA A 173 -11.24 -2.11 7.72
CA ALA A 173 -10.01 -2.90 7.69
C ALA A 173 -8.79 -2.09 7.20
N ASN A 174 -7.59 -2.62 7.43
CA ASN A 174 -6.36 -2.05 6.88
C ASN A 174 -6.43 -1.95 5.34
N GLY A 175 -6.03 -0.81 4.80
CA GLY A 175 -6.04 -0.51 3.36
C GLY A 175 -7.30 0.22 2.88
N VAL A 176 -8.35 0.30 3.69
CA VAL A 176 -9.57 1.03 3.33
C VAL A 176 -9.28 2.52 3.27
N THR A 177 -9.69 3.17 2.18
CA THR A 177 -9.48 4.58 1.95
C THR A 177 -10.77 5.39 2.09
N GLY A 178 -10.65 6.63 2.53
CA GLY A 178 -11.79 7.55 2.67
C GLY A 178 -11.33 9.00 2.65
N HIS A 179 -12.27 9.91 2.92
CA HIS A 179 -12.00 11.34 3.08
C HIS A 179 -12.48 11.82 4.44
N ILE A 180 -11.74 12.74 5.04
CA ILE A 180 -12.16 13.41 6.27
C ILE A 180 -13.24 14.43 5.92
N VAL A 181 -14.45 14.20 6.39
CA VAL A 181 -15.59 15.10 6.13
C VAL A 181 -15.63 16.26 7.13
N GLU A 182 -15.35 15.98 8.41
CA GLU A 182 -15.45 16.95 9.49
C GLU A 182 -14.66 16.49 10.72
N PHE A 183 -14.31 17.44 11.57
CA PHE A 183 -13.85 17.19 12.94
C PHE A 183 -15.00 17.53 13.88
N VAL A 184 -15.41 16.57 14.72
CA VAL A 184 -16.41 16.84 15.76
C VAL A 184 -15.67 17.34 16.99
N GLU A 185 -16.03 18.51 17.50
CA GLU A 185 -15.40 19.14 18.65
C GLU A 185 -16.35 19.10 19.86
N ASN A 186 -15.80 19.00 21.07
CA ASN A 186 -16.56 19.12 22.31
C ASN A 186 -16.78 20.60 22.68
N SER A 187 -17.51 20.86 23.78
CA SER A 187 -17.82 22.21 24.27
C SER A 187 -16.59 23.09 24.52
N ASN A 188 -15.41 22.49 24.71
CA ASN A 188 -14.15 23.16 24.97
C ASN A 188 -13.31 23.38 23.69
N GLY A 189 -13.86 23.06 22.51
CA GLY A 189 -13.17 23.17 21.22
C GLY A 189 -12.13 22.06 20.96
N ASN A 190 -12.09 21.01 21.78
CA ASN A 190 -11.20 19.88 21.55
C ASN A 190 -11.89 18.88 20.61
N VAL A 191 -11.16 18.41 19.60
CA VAL A 191 -11.65 17.34 18.71
C VAL A 191 -11.93 16.09 19.54
N LEU A 192 -13.12 15.53 19.38
CA LEU A 192 -13.51 14.23 19.92
C LEU A 192 -12.74 13.15 19.16
N ILE A 193 -11.90 12.41 19.87
CA ILE A 193 -11.13 11.26 19.38
C ILE A 193 -11.80 9.98 19.85
#